data_AF-A0AAD2VDK8-F1
#
_entry.id   AF-A0AAD2VDK8-F1
#
_cell.length_a   1.000
_cell.length_b   1.000
_cell.length_c   1.000
_cell.angle_alpha   90.00
_cell.angle_beta   90.00
_cell.angle_gamma   90.00
#
_symmetry.space_group_name_H-M   'P 1'
#
loop_
_entity.id
_entity.type
_entity.pdbx_description
1 polymer ?
#
loop_
_entity_poly.entity_id
_entity_poly.type
_entity_poly.pdbx_seq_one_letter_code
_entity_poly.pdbx_strand_id
1 'polypeptide(L)'
;MCNGESINENKEYGGLICKKQGEYLPMNPISSNDNDSVDLRNIKCPEGSERVGDYHTHGFYSDDKGNKVTKENDVYDSLNFSSKDLTNSYMNGMGKKEYSSYLGTPNNTYLKYNPKAKGNGVTIIRQGSN
;
A
#
# COMPACT_ATOMS: atom_id res chain seq x y z
N MET A 1 -1.60 -13.82 0.60
CA MET A 1 -2.25 -12.82 -0.27
C MET A 1 -3.11 -11.95 0.63
N CYS A 2 -2.76 -10.68 0.83
CA CYS A 2 -3.46 -9.82 1.80
C CYS A 2 -4.71 -9.13 1.24
N ASN A 3 -4.79 -8.90 -0.07
CA ASN A 3 -5.86 -8.09 -0.66
C ASN A 3 -7.26 -8.68 -0.44
N GLY A 4 -7.40 -10.00 -0.57
CA GLY A 4 -8.67 -10.67 -0.33
C GLY A 4 -9.11 -10.60 1.15
N GLU A 5 -8.15 -10.68 2.07
CA GLU A 5 -8.38 -10.52 3.51
C GLU A 5 -8.80 -9.08 3.83
N SER A 6 -8.09 -8.07 3.30
CA SER A 6 -8.47 -6.66 3.42
C SER A 6 -9.91 -6.39 2.97
N ILE A 7 -10.28 -6.88 1.79
CA ILE A 7 -11.63 -6.72 1.23
C ILE A 7 -12.67 -7.42 2.11
N ASN A 8 -12.37 -8.62 2.59
CA ASN A 8 -13.28 -9.40 3.41
C ASN A 8 -13.50 -8.76 4.79
N GLU A 9 -12.43 -8.30 5.42
CA GLU A 9 -12.45 -7.72 6.77
C GLU A 9 -12.72 -6.22 6.80
N ASN A 10 -12.79 -5.58 5.63
CA ASN A 10 -12.88 -4.12 5.49
C ASN A 10 -11.73 -3.38 6.19
N LYS A 11 -10.51 -3.89 6.03
CA LYS A 11 -9.37 -3.49 6.84
C LYS A 11 -8.12 -3.32 6.01
N GLU A 12 -7.31 -2.31 6.31
CA GLU A 12 -6.01 -2.19 5.69
C GLU A 12 -4.97 -3.15 6.27
N TYR A 13 -4.15 -3.68 5.37
CA TYR A 13 -2.97 -4.47 5.71
C TYR A 13 -1.77 -3.97 4.92
N GLY A 14 -0.58 -4.04 5.49
CA GLY A 14 0.61 -3.56 4.82
C GLY A 14 1.90 -4.09 5.42
N GLY A 15 2.99 -3.90 4.69
CA GLY A 15 4.30 -4.39 5.08
C GLY A 15 5.42 -3.68 4.35
N LEU A 16 6.64 -3.94 4.80
CA LEU A 16 7.84 -3.42 4.13
C LEU A 16 8.27 -4.33 2.99
N ILE A 17 8.93 -3.72 2.00
CA ILE A 17 9.73 -4.45 1.02
C ILE A 17 11.20 -4.18 1.35
N CYS A 18 11.91 -5.24 1.70
CA CYS A 18 13.32 -5.20 2.05
C CYS A 18 14.16 -5.76 0.91
N LYS A 19 15.44 -5.40 0.85
CA LYS A 19 16.39 -5.94 -0.13
C LYS A 19 17.65 -6.44 0.54
N LYS A 20 18.01 -7.69 0.26
CA LYS A 20 19.25 -8.31 0.78
C LYS A 20 19.97 -8.98 -0.38
N GLN A 21 21.24 -8.62 -0.60
CA GLN A 21 22.08 -9.21 -1.64
C GLN A 21 21.44 -9.23 -3.05
N GLY A 22 20.64 -8.22 -3.37
CA GLY A 22 19.94 -8.11 -4.65
C GLY A 22 18.53 -8.70 -4.68
N GLU A 23 18.16 -9.53 -3.71
CA GLU A 23 16.84 -10.15 -3.63
C GLU A 23 15.84 -9.27 -2.87
N TYR A 24 14.60 -9.21 -3.38
CA TYR A 24 13.49 -8.51 -2.74
C TYR A 24 12.78 -9.45 -1.77
N LEU A 25 12.60 -8.99 -0.54
CA LEU A 25 12.01 -9.70 0.58
C LEU A 25 10.76 -8.91 1.04
N PRO A 26 9.56 -9.25 0.55
CA PRO A 26 8.34 -8.70 1.13
C PRO A 26 8.17 -9.26 2.55
N MET A 27 8.07 -8.37 3.53
CA MET A 27 7.80 -8.78 4.91
C MET A 27 6.34 -9.24 5.07
N ASN A 28 6.07 -10.03 6.11
CA ASN A 28 4.69 -10.39 6.45
C ASN A 28 3.85 -9.13 6.70
N PRO A 29 2.58 -9.12 6.23
CA PRO A 29 1.70 -7.98 6.43
C PRO A 29 1.33 -7.87 7.91
N ILE A 30 1.16 -6.62 8.34
CA ILE A 30 0.52 -6.26 9.60
C ILE A 30 -0.73 -5.44 9.29
N SER A 31 -1.68 -5.44 10.21
CA SER A 31 -2.77 -4.47 10.22
C SER A 31 -2.72 -3.67 11.52
N SER A 32 -3.17 -2.42 11.49
CA SER A 32 -3.35 -1.65 12.72
C SER A 32 -4.75 -1.94 13.31
N ASN A 33 -5.06 -1.41 14.50
CA ASN A 33 -6.44 -1.47 15.02
C ASN A 33 -7.34 -0.40 14.39
N ASP A 34 -6.76 0.57 13.67
CA ASP A 34 -7.50 1.54 12.88
C ASP A 34 -7.80 0.90 11.51
N ASN A 35 -9.06 0.98 11.08
CA ASN A 35 -9.53 0.25 9.90
C ASN A 35 -8.94 0.82 8.58
N ASP A 36 -8.45 2.05 8.61
CA ASP A 36 -8.13 2.89 7.45
C ASP A 36 -6.64 3.28 7.34
N SER A 37 -5.76 2.68 8.15
CA SER A 37 -4.33 2.92 8.00
C SER A 37 -3.45 1.80 8.54
N VAL A 38 -2.23 1.70 7.99
CA VAL A 38 -1.18 0.82 8.52
C VAL A 38 0.06 1.62 8.89
N ASP A 39 0.48 1.53 10.15
CA ASP A 39 1.68 2.18 10.64
C ASP A 39 2.91 1.28 10.55
N LEU A 40 3.78 1.57 9.57
CA LEU A 40 5.02 0.84 9.32
C LEU A 40 6.26 1.47 9.97
N ARG A 41 6.12 2.57 10.74
CA ARG A 41 7.26 3.35 11.26
C ARG A 41 8.22 2.55 12.15
N ASN A 42 7.68 1.65 12.95
CA ASN A 42 8.45 0.83 13.90
C ASN A 42 8.85 -0.53 13.34
N ILE A 43 8.42 -0.86 12.12
CA ILE A 43 8.76 -2.12 11.46
C ILE A 43 10.16 -2.00 10.89
N LYS A 44 11.01 -3.00 11.16
CA LYS A 44 12.39 -3.04 10.70
C LYS A 44 12.57 -4.16 9.71
N CYS A 45 13.28 -3.86 8.63
CA CYS A 45 13.79 -4.89 7.75
C CYS A 45 14.75 -5.83 8.49
N PRO A 46 14.84 -7.12 8.10
CA PRO A 46 15.80 -8.05 8.66
C PRO A 46 17.24 -7.52 8.63
N GLU A 47 18.08 -7.98 9.55
CA GLU A 47 19.47 -7.54 9.63
C GLU A 47 20.24 -7.79 8.32
N GLY A 48 21.01 -6.79 7.91
CA GLY A 48 21.75 -6.79 6.65
C GLY A 48 20.87 -6.61 5.41
N SER A 49 19.63 -6.13 5.57
CA SER A 49 18.76 -5.77 4.45
C SER A 49 18.32 -4.30 4.52
N GLU A 50 18.05 -3.70 3.37
CA GLU A 50 17.62 -2.30 3.25
C GLU A 50 16.12 -2.21 2.97
N ARG A 51 15.42 -1.27 3.59
CA ARG A 51 14.04 -0.93 3.21
C ARG A 51 14.03 -0.23 1.85
N VAL A 52 13.53 -0.92 0.82
CA VAL A 52 13.45 -0.43 -0.56
C VAL A 52 12.01 -0.17 -1.02
N GLY A 53 11.04 -0.32 -0.13
CA GLY A 53 9.66 0.00 -0.42
C GLY A 53 8.73 -0.35 0.73
N ASP A 54 7.46 -0.19 0.46
CA ASP A 54 6.35 -0.70 1.26
C ASP A 54 5.20 -1.12 0.34
N TYR A 55 4.27 -1.84 0.91
CA TYR A 55 3.02 -2.16 0.26
C TYR A 55 1.89 -2.06 1.27
N HIS A 56 0.70 -1.74 0.80
CA HIS A 56 -0.53 -1.90 1.56
C HIS A 56 -1.69 -2.29 0.66
N THR A 57 -2.78 -2.68 1.28
CA THR A 57 -4.03 -3.04 0.64
C THR A 57 -5.15 -2.27 1.31
N HIS A 58 -6.07 -1.74 0.51
CA HIS A 58 -7.28 -1.10 1.01
C HIS A 58 -8.35 -2.14 1.34
N GLY A 59 -9.20 -1.79 2.32
CA GLY A 59 -10.44 -2.50 2.60
C GLY A 59 -11.43 -2.45 1.45
N PHE A 60 -12.69 -2.82 1.71
CA PHE A 60 -13.75 -2.60 0.75
C PHE A 60 -14.15 -1.12 0.71
N TYR A 61 -14.89 -0.73 -0.32
CA TYR A 61 -15.50 0.60 -0.39
C TYR A 61 -16.28 0.90 0.88
N SER A 62 -16.09 2.08 1.48
CA SER A 62 -16.64 2.39 2.80
C SER A 62 -17.23 3.79 2.90
N ASP A 63 -18.28 3.94 3.70
CA ASP A 63 -18.79 5.24 4.15
C ASP A 63 -17.96 5.83 5.29
N ASP A 64 -18.26 7.04 5.73
CA ASP A 64 -17.54 7.75 6.81
C ASP A 64 -17.67 7.10 8.21
N LYS A 65 -18.47 6.04 8.33
CA LYS A 65 -18.66 5.23 9.54
C LYS A 65 -17.96 3.86 9.43
N GLY A 66 -17.30 3.58 8.30
CA GLY A 66 -16.62 2.31 8.03
C GLY A 66 -17.55 1.17 7.61
N ASN A 67 -18.80 1.46 7.22
CA ASN A 67 -19.69 0.44 6.65
C ASN A 67 -19.35 0.20 5.19
N LYS A 68 -19.40 -1.06 4.76
CA LYS A 68 -19.22 -1.43 3.34
C LYS A 68 -20.33 -0.81 2.49
N VAL A 69 -19.95 -0.17 1.39
CA VAL A 69 -20.85 0.46 0.42
C VAL A 69 -20.49 0.07 -1.02
N THR A 70 -21.20 0.62 -2.00
CA THR A 70 -20.82 0.49 -3.41
C THR A 70 -19.71 1.48 -3.76
N LYS A 71 -19.02 1.26 -4.88
CA LYS A 71 -17.95 2.14 -5.37
C LYS A 71 -18.40 3.61 -5.49
N GLU A 72 -19.64 3.85 -5.89
CA GLU A 72 -20.18 5.21 -6.10
C GLU A 72 -20.38 5.98 -4.80
N ASN A 73 -20.45 5.26 -3.68
CA ASN A 73 -20.66 5.82 -2.34
C ASN A 73 -19.39 5.79 -1.48
N ASP A 74 -18.26 5.38 -2.07
CA ASP A 74 -16.99 5.29 -1.38
C ASP A 74 -16.43 6.69 -1.07
N VAL A 75 -16.26 7.00 0.22
CA VAL A 75 -15.78 8.33 0.64
C VAL A 75 -14.26 8.41 0.77
N TYR A 76 -13.57 7.27 0.76
CA TYR A 76 -12.13 7.18 1.00
C TYR A 76 -11.27 7.12 -0.28
N ASP A 77 -11.89 7.15 -1.46
CA ASP A 77 -11.20 6.95 -2.74
C ASP A 77 -10.32 5.68 -2.74
N SER A 78 -10.93 4.55 -2.36
CA SER A 78 -10.27 3.28 -2.08
C SER A 78 -9.53 2.69 -3.29
N LEU A 79 -9.66 3.29 -4.48
CA LEU A 79 -8.98 2.86 -5.70
C LEU A 79 -7.64 3.56 -5.96
N ASN A 80 -7.28 4.56 -5.17
CA ASN A 80 -6.08 5.37 -5.38
C ASN A 80 -5.24 5.48 -4.12
N PHE A 81 -3.97 5.84 -4.26
CA PHE A 81 -3.17 6.26 -3.11
C PHE A 81 -3.73 7.56 -2.53
N SER A 82 -3.81 7.66 -1.20
CA SER A 82 -4.10 8.92 -0.54
C SER A 82 -2.91 9.89 -0.65
N SER A 83 -3.17 11.18 -0.49
CA SER A 83 -2.10 12.20 -0.42
C SER A 83 -1.08 11.89 0.70
N LYS A 84 -1.53 11.27 1.79
CA LYS A 84 -0.68 10.85 2.91
C LYS A 84 0.24 9.71 2.50
N ASP A 85 -0.26 8.73 1.75
CA ASP A 85 0.55 7.61 1.24
C ASP A 85 1.66 8.12 0.31
N LEU A 86 1.31 9.01 -0.62
CA LEU A 86 2.27 9.60 -1.56
C LEU A 86 3.34 10.41 -0.83
N THR A 87 2.95 11.19 0.18
CA THR A 87 3.88 11.99 1.01
C THR A 87 4.82 11.09 1.80
N ASN A 88 4.28 10.07 2.48
CA ASN A 88 5.07 9.12 3.26
C ASN A 88 6.05 8.34 2.38
N SER A 89 5.60 7.86 1.22
CA SER A 89 6.43 7.14 0.27
C SER A 89 7.56 8.02 -0.26
N TYR A 90 7.27 9.28 -0.61
CA TYR A 90 8.29 10.25 -1.00
C TYR A 90 9.34 10.44 0.10
N MET A 91 8.90 10.69 1.34
CA MET A 91 9.79 10.89 2.48
C MET A 91 10.66 9.66 2.76
N ASN A 92 10.08 8.46 2.72
CA ASN A 92 10.81 7.21 2.95
C ASN A 92 11.80 6.86 1.83
N GLY A 93 11.58 7.38 0.62
CA GLY A 93 12.45 7.23 -0.55
C GLY A 93 13.53 8.29 -0.69
N MET A 94 13.51 9.35 0.12
CA MET A 94 14.54 10.41 0.08
C MET A 94 15.94 9.83 0.34
N GLY A 95 16.90 10.18 -0.51
CA GLY A 95 18.29 9.71 -0.42
C GLY A 95 18.52 8.26 -0.84
N LYS A 96 17.47 7.43 -1.01
CA LYS A 96 17.62 6.03 -1.42
C LYS A 96 17.76 5.92 -2.92
N LYS A 97 18.52 4.94 -3.44
CA LYS A 97 18.63 4.73 -4.90
C LYS A 97 17.29 4.31 -5.51
N GLU A 98 16.64 3.36 -4.85
CA GLU A 98 15.34 2.78 -5.21
C GLU A 98 14.36 2.91 -4.05
N TYR A 99 13.12 3.28 -4.37
CA TYR A 99 12.00 3.21 -3.46
C TYR A 99 10.69 3.13 -4.25
N SER A 100 9.77 2.27 -3.85
CA SER A 100 8.42 2.24 -4.43
C SER A 100 7.40 1.77 -3.42
N SER A 101 6.19 2.32 -3.51
CA SER A 101 5.03 1.87 -2.75
C SER A 101 4.06 1.13 -3.65
N TYR A 102 3.41 0.11 -3.12
CA TYR A 102 2.48 -0.73 -3.86
C TYR A 102 1.13 -0.76 -3.16
N LEU A 103 0.05 -0.61 -3.91
CA LEU A 103 -1.31 -0.61 -3.38
C LEU A 103 -2.13 -1.71 -4.05
N GLY A 104 -2.79 -2.55 -3.27
CA GLY A 104 -3.90 -3.38 -3.74
C GLY A 104 -5.25 -2.76 -3.40
N THR A 105 -6.15 -2.71 -4.38
CA THR A 105 -7.45 -2.04 -4.27
C THR A 105 -8.61 -3.05 -4.20
N PRO A 106 -9.82 -2.62 -3.75
CA PRO A 106 -10.99 -3.49 -3.66
C PRO A 106 -11.51 -4.07 -4.99
N ASN A 107 -11.18 -3.43 -6.12
CA ASN A 107 -11.50 -4.00 -7.45
C ASN A 107 -10.37 -4.88 -8.00
N ASN A 108 -9.48 -5.41 -7.16
CA ASN A 108 -8.34 -6.24 -7.54
C ASN A 108 -7.39 -5.57 -8.55
N THR A 109 -7.34 -4.24 -8.56
CA THR A 109 -6.31 -3.48 -9.28
C THR A 109 -5.12 -3.27 -8.35
N TYR A 110 -3.92 -3.26 -8.92
CA TYR A 110 -2.69 -3.05 -8.19
C TYR A 110 -1.95 -1.87 -8.80
N LEU A 111 -1.61 -0.91 -7.94
CA LEU A 111 -0.89 0.30 -8.29
C LEU A 111 0.54 0.24 -7.76
N LYS A 112 1.43 0.92 -8.45
CA LYS A 112 2.78 1.21 -8.00
C LYS A 112 2.99 2.72 -8.04
N TYR A 113 3.49 3.27 -6.95
CA TYR A 113 4.01 4.62 -6.87
C TYR A 113 5.53 4.61 -6.81
N ASN A 114 6.16 5.35 -7.71
CA ASN A 114 7.59 5.63 -7.70
C ASN A 114 7.81 7.15 -7.52
N PRO A 115 8.27 7.61 -6.34
CA PRO A 115 8.44 9.04 -6.06
C PRO A 115 9.52 9.72 -6.92
N LYS A 116 10.32 8.95 -7.65
CA LYS A 116 11.36 9.46 -8.55
C LYS A 116 10.98 9.42 -10.03
N ALA A 117 9.81 8.86 -10.37
CA ALA A 117 9.35 8.84 -11.75
C ALA A 117 8.92 10.25 -12.21
N LYS A 118 8.99 10.50 -13.52
CA LYS A 118 8.44 11.73 -14.10
C LYS A 118 6.90 11.70 -14.03
N GLY A 119 6.27 12.85 -13.87
CA GLY A 119 4.81 12.96 -13.78
C GLY A 119 4.29 12.64 -12.37
N ASN A 120 3.09 12.05 -12.27
CA ASN A 120 2.47 11.70 -10.99
C ASN A 120 3.08 10.45 -10.32
N GLY A 121 3.98 9.73 -11.00
CA GLY A 121 4.70 8.56 -10.49
C GLY A 121 3.85 7.33 -10.20
N VAL A 122 2.53 7.38 -10.40
CA VAL A 122 1.59 6.27 -10.17
C VAL A 122 1.35 5.50 -11.47
N THR A 123 1.41 4.18 -11.41
CA THR A 123 1.19 3.27 -12.54
C THR A 123 0.33 2.08 -12.13
N ILE A 124 -0.55 1.63 -13.01
CA ILE A 124 -1.25 0.35 -12.84
C ILE A 124 -0.29 -0.77 -13.23
N ILE A 125 -0.01 -1.69 -12.30
CA ILE A 125 0.89 -2.84 -12.53
C ILE A 125 0.14 -4.15 -12.72
N ARG A 126 -1.13 -4.21 -12.31
CA ARG A 126 -2.05 -5.30 -12.62
C ARG A 126 -3.47 -4.78 -12.54
N GLN A 127 -4.26 -5.03 -13.57
CA GLN A 127 -5.68 -4.68 -13.58
C GLN A 127 -6.51 -5.85 -13.06
N GLY A 128 -7.53 -5.55 -12.25
CA GLY A 128 -8.53 -6.54 -11.86
C GLY A 128 -9.38 -6.91 -13.07
N SER A 129 -9.73 -8.18 -13.19
CA SER A 129 -10.74 -8.64 -14.15
C SER A 129 -12.13 -8.29 -13.60
N ASN A 130 -13.00 -7.74 -14.45
CA ASN A 130 -14.42 -7.57 -14.15
C ASN A 130 -15.13 -8.93 -14.10
#